data_AF-A0A7X9GQ63-F1
#
_entry.id   AF-A0A7X9GQ63-F1
#
_cell.length_a   1.000
_cell.length_b   1.000
_cell.length_c   1.000
_cell.angle_alpha   90.00
_cell.angle_beta   90.00
_cell.angle_gamma   90.00
#
_symmetry.space_group_name_H-M   'P 1'
#
loop_
_entity.id
_entity.type
_entity.pdbx_description
1 polymer ?
#
loop_
_entity_poly.entity_id
_entity_poly.type
_entity_poly.pdbx_seq_one_letter_code
_entity_poly.pdbx_strand_id
1 'polypeptide(L)'
;GNYTQYRAWKELQEEKQQDEKKKPEEEKHERIRLNETRKKTFNEKREFDQLGKDIDNLEEEKQEIEQKLASDQLEVDKITELSIRLSQVNDELNEKSMRWLILSEIEE
;
A
#
# COMPACT_ATOMS: atom_id res chain seq x y z
N GLY A 1 -33.67 54.19 10.15
CA GLY A 1 -32.75 53.96 11.27
C GLY A 1 -32.50 52.46 11.39
N ASN A 2 -31.24 52.04 11.53
CA ASN A 2 -30.92 50.64 11.72
C ASN A 2 -29.68 50.48 12.60
N TYR A 3 -29.82 50.91 13.85
CA TYR A 3 -28.77 50.78 14.87
C TYR A 3 -28.50 49.30 15.23
N THR A 4 -29.50 48.44 14.98
CA THR A 4 -29.43 46.98 15.07
C THR A 4 -28.53 46.36 13.99
N GLN A 5 -28.54 46.86 12.76
CA GLN A 5 -27.61 46.40 11.71
C GLN A 5 -26.16 46.76 12.01
N TYR A 6 -25.89 47.94 12.58
CA TYR A 6 -24.52 48.34 12.94
C TYR A 6 -23.95 47.47 14.08
N ARG A 7 -24.78 47.10 15.06
CA ARG A 7 -24.35 46.19 16.14
C ARG A 7 -24.11 44.78 15.64
N ALA A 8 -25.02 44.25 14.83
CA ALA A 8 -24.85 42.93 14.21
C ALA A 8 -23.60 42.87 13.31
N TRP A 9 -23.31 43.94 12.57
CA TRP A 9 -22.10 44.04 11.75
C TRP A 9 -20.82 44.08 12.59
N LYS A 10 -20.85 44.77 13.73
CA LYS A 10 -19.70 44.89 14.63
C LYS A 10 -19.42 43.59 15.38
N GLU A 11 -20.46 42.90 15.86
CA GLU A 11 -20.36 41.58 16.48
C GLU A 11 -19.82 40.53 15.49
N LEU A 12 -20.29 40.57 14.24
CA LEU A 12 -19.79 39.68 13.17
C LEU A 12 -18.33 39.98 12.77
N GLN A 13 -17.87 41.22 12.91
CA GLN A 13 -16.46 41.61 12.73
C GLN A 13 -15.58 41.13 13.89
N GLU A 14 -16.09 41.22 15.13
CA GLU A 14 -15.37 40.79 16.33
C GLU A 14 -15.28 39.26 16.45
N GLU A 15 -16.29 38.50 16.03
CA GLU A 15 -16.24 37.03 15.88
C GLU A 15 -15.21 36.60 14.83
N LYS A 16 -15.23 37.21 13.65
CA LYS A 16 -14.26 36.90 12.58
C LYS A 16 -12.81 37.17 12.99
N GLN A 17 -12.57 38.23 13.76
CA GLN A 17 -11.24 38.56 14.28
C GLN A 17 -10.80 37.67 15.47
N GLN A 18 -11.74 37.02 16.17
CA GLN A 18 -11.43 36.02 17.19
C GLN A 18 -11.17 34.64 16.60
N ASP A 19 -11.88 34.25 15.53
CA ASP A 19 -11.61 33.01 14.79
C ASP A 19 -10.25 33.07 14.07
N GLU A 20 -9.85 34.21 13.48
CA GLU A 20 -8.52 34.37 12.86
C GLU A 20 -7.34 34.34 13.86
N LYS A 21 -7.59 34.57 15.16
CA LYS A 21 -6.54 34.63 16.20
C LYS A 21 -6.44 33.37 17.06
N LYS A 22 -7.35 32.41 16.93
CA LYS A 22 -7.26 31.11 17.58
C LYS A 22 -6.86 30.06 16.56
N LYS A 23 -5.54 29.87 16.46
CA LYS A 23 -4.82 28.79 15.77
C LYS A 23 -4.92 28.80 14.22
N PRO A 24 -3.80 29.00 13.51
CA PRO A 24 -3.48 28.03 12.48
C PRO A 24 -3.15 26.74 13.24
N GLU A 25 -4.14 25.88 13.44
CA GLU A 25 -3.81 24.47 13.31
C GLU A 25 -3.26 24.41 11.90
N GLU A 26 -1.97 24.13 11.77
CA GLU A 26 -1.45 23.68 10.50
C GLU A 26 -2.31 22.47 10.14
N GLU A 27 -3.44 22.70 9.48
CA GLU A 27 -3.89 21.87 8.39
C GLU A 27 -2.65 21.82 7.52
N LYS A 28 -1.86 20.79 7.81
CA LYS A 28 -0.82 20.27 6.97
C LYS A 28 -1.59 19.92 5.73
N HIS A 29 -1.81 20.92 4.88
CA HIS A 29 -2.21 20.76 3.52
C HIS A 29 -1.12 19.86 2.99
N GLU A 30 -1.42 18.57 2.97
CA GLU A 30 -0.66 17.59 2.24
C GLU A 30 -0.63 18.19 0.86
N ARG A 31 0.51 18.77 0.50
CA ARG A 31 0.70 19.39 -0.80
C ARG A 31 0.56 18.22 -1.76
N ILE A 32 -0.64 18.02 -2.29
CA ILE A 32 -0.86 17.06 -3.35
C ILE A 32 -0.09 17.64 -4.53
N ARG A 33 1.19 17.26 -4.63
CA ARG A 33 2.02 17.56 -5.78
C ARG A 33 1.49 16.72 -6.92
N LEU A 34 0.52 17.28 -7.63
CA LEU A 34 -0.29 16.58 -8.61
C LEU A 34 0.52 16.09 -9.83
N ASN A 35 1.81 16.39 -9.94
CA ASN A 35 2.65 16.09 -11.10
C ASN A 35 4.12 15.73 -10.79
N GLU A 36 4.44 15.33 -9.56
CA GLU A 36 5.77 14.80 -9.25
C GLU A 36 5.66 13.29 -9.01
N THR A 37 6.51 12.52 -9.69
CA THR A 37 6.71 11.10 -9.44
C THR A 37 6.87 10.89 -7.94
N ARG A 38 5.94 10.14 -7.33
CA ARG A 38 5.94 9.95 -5.88
C ARG A 38 7.02 8.94 -5.51
N LYS A 39 7.70 9.20 -4.41
CA LYS A 39 8.59 8.20 -3.79
C LYS A 39 7.77 7.12 -3.10
N LYS A 40 8.31 5.89 -3.04
CA LYS A 40 7.74 4.83 -2.18
C LYS A 40 7.60 5.34 -0.74
N THR A 41 6.43 5.15 -0.15
CA THR A 41 6.22 5.39 1.28
C THR A 41 7.02 4.38 2.13
N PHE A 42 7.19 4.65 3.42
CA PHE A 42 7.91 3.74 4.32
C PHE A 42 7.32 2.33 4.34
N ASN A 43 6.00 2.23 4.32
CA ASN A 43 5.31 0.93 4.30
C ASN A 43 5.52 0.21 2.97
N GLU A 44 5.50 0.93 1.85
CA GLU A 44 5.76 0.35 0.52
C GLU A 44 7.21 -0.09 0.35
N LYS A 45 8.18 0.61 0.94
CA LYS A 45 9.58 0.15 0.98
C LYS A 45 9.70 -1.16 1.76
N ARG A 46 9.07 -1.25 2.93
CA ARG A 46 9.03 -2.49 3.72
C ARG A 46 8.31 -3.62 2.99
N GLU A 47 7.20 -3.31 2.33
CA GLU A 47 6.45 -4.27 1.52
C GLU A 47 7.32 -4.80 0.38
N PHE A 48 8.04 -3.94 -0.33
CA PHE A 48 8.96 -4.31 -1.40
C PHE A 48 10.06 -5.27 -0.92
N ASP A 49 10.71 -4.95 0.21
CA ASP A 49 11.75 -5.81 0.79
C ASP A 49 11.20 -7.18 1.24
N GLN A 50 9.97 -7.20 1.79
CA GLN A 50 9.32 -8.42 2.22
C GLN A 50 8.89 -9.27 1.02
N LEU A 51 8.31 -8.65 -0.01
CA LEU A 51 7.90 -9.33 -1.23
C LEU A 51 9.07 -10.02 -1.93
N GLY A 52 10.27 -9.42 -1.93
CA GLY A 52 11.47 -10.08 -2.48
C GLY A 52 11.76 -11.41 -1.78
N LYS A 53 11.81 -11.40 -0.43
CA LYS A 53 12.03 -12.62 0.35
C LYS A 53 10.92 -13.64 0.18
N ASP A 54 9.69 -13.18 0.12
CA ASP A 54 8.52 -14.04 -0.07
C ASP A 54 8.56 -14.72 -1.45
N ILE A 55 8.96 -14.00 -2.50
CA ILE A 55 9.12 -14.56 -3.85
C ILE A 55 10.23 -15.61 -3.86
N ASP A 56 11.39 -15.32 -3.28
CA ASP A 56 12.50 -16.27 -3.18
C ASP A 56 12.06 -17.57 -2.48
N ASN A 57 11.36 -17.46 -1.34
CA ASN A 57 10.85 -18.61 -0.61
C ASN A 57 9.81 -19.42 -1.42
N LEU A 58 8.94 -18.75 -2.18
CA LEU A 58 7.94 -19.41 -3.04
C LEU A 58 8.60 -20.10 -4.24
N GLU A 59 9.68 -19.53 -4.79
CA GLU A 59 10.48 -20.17 -5.84
C GLU A 59 11.19 -21.42 -5.33
N GLU A 60 11.76 -21.37 -4.12
CA GLU A 60 12.34 -22.54 -3.45
C GLU A 60 11.26 -23.61 -3.20
N GLU A 61 10.10 -23.24 -2.65
CA GLU A 61 8.98 -24.16 -2.41
C GLU A 61 8.53 -24.82 -3.73
N LYS A 62 8.40 -24.03 -4.80
CA LYS A 62 8.06 -24.52 -6.14
C LYS A 62 9.07 -25.57 -6.62
N GLN A 63 10.36 -25.27 -6.54
CA GLN A 63 11.41 -26.20 -6.95
C GLN A 63 11.40 -27.49 -6.12
N GLU A 64 11.19 -27.39 -4.80
CA GLU A 64 11.04 -28.57 -3.96
C GLU A 64 9.84 -29.43 -4.38
N ILE A 65 8.70 -28.81 -4.69
CA ILE A 65 7.50 -29.53 -5.13
C ILE A 65 7.76 -30.21 -6.48
N GLU A 66 8.39 -29.52 -7.43
CA GLU A 66 8.76 -30.10 -8.73
C GLU A 66 9.73 -31.28 -8.58
N GLN A 67 10.72 -31.17 -7.70
CA GLN A 67 11.65 -32.27 -7.39
C GLN A 67 10.93 -33.46 -6.75
N LYS A 68 10.01 -33.21 -5.81
CA LYS A 68 9.19 -34.25 -5.18
C LYS A 68 8.35 -34.95 -6.26
N LEU A 69 7.66 -34.20 -7.12
CA LEU A 69 6.84 -34.74 -8.20
C LEU A 69 7.64 -35.52 -9.25
N ALA A 70 8.90 -35.14 -9.50
CA ALA A 70 9.79 -35.86 -10.42
C ALA A 70 10.34 -37.18 -9.84
N SER A 71 10.14 -37.44 -8.54
CA SER A 71 10.61 -38.68 -7.90
C SER A 71 9.54 -39.78 -7.98
N ASP A 72 9.92 -40.97 -8.44
CA ASP A 72 9.02 -42.13 -8.67
C ASP A 72 8.50 -42.81 -7.37
N GLN A 73 8.67 -42.19 -6.20
CA GLN A 73 8.36 -42.79 -4.90
C GLN A 73 7.11 -42.24 -4.20
N LEU A 74 6.32 -41.38 -4.87
CA LEU A 74 5.15 -40.76 -4.23
C LEU A 74 3.86 -41.56 -4.39
N GLU A 75 3.06 -41.53 -3.33
CA GLU A 75 1.67 -41.99 -3.33
C GLU A 75 0.79 -41.06 -4.18
N VAL A 76 -0.20 -41.63 -4.87
CA VAL A 76 -1.09 -40.90 -5.80
C VAL A 76 -1.81 -39.72 -5.11
N ASP A 77 -2.18 -39.88 -3.84
CA ASP A 77 -2.83 -38.81 -3.07
C ASP A 77 -1.88 -37.62 -2.86
N LYS A 78 -0.60 -37.88 -2.53
CA LYS A 78 0.43 -36.84 -2.38
C LYS A 78 0.76 -36.14 -3.69
N ILE A 79 0.72 -36.85 -4.82
CA ILE A 79 0.89 -36.24 -6.16
C ILE A 79 -0.22 -35.21 -6.41
N THR A 80 -1.46 -35.55 -6.06
CA THR A 80 -2.61 -34.66 -6.24
C THR A 80 -2.50 -33.43 -5.34
N GLU A 81 -2.17 -33.61 -4.05
CA GLU A 81 -1.96 -32.51 -3.10
C GLU A 81 -0.84 -31.57 -3.55
N LEU A 82 0.32 -32.13 -3.95
CA LEU A 82 1.45 -31.35 -4.45
C LEU A 82 1.13 -30.61 -5.74
N SER A 83 0.34 -31.22 -6.64
CA SER A 83 -0.09 -30.56 -7.88
C SER A 83 -1.01 -29.37 -7.60
N ILE A 84 -1.94 -29.51 -6.65
CA ILE A 84 -2.80 -28.39 -6.19
C ILE A 84 -1.94 -27.30 -5.57
N ARG A 85 -1.02 -27.66 -4.67
CA ARG A 85 -0.13 -26.69 -4.03
C ARG A 85 0.76 -25.98 -5.05
N LEU A 86 1.30 -26.70 -6.04
CA LEU A 86 2.11 -26.12 -7.11
C LEU A 86 1.32 -25.06 -7.90
N SER A 87 0.04 -25.31 -8.18
CA SER A 87 -0.82 -24.30 -8.82
C SER A 87 -0.95 -23.06 -7.94
N GLN A 88 -1.25 -23.24 -6.65
CA GLN A 88 -1.39 -22.13 -5.71
C GLN A 88 -0.10 -21.32 -5.55
N VAL A 89 1.05 -21.99 -5.43
CA VAL A 89 2.36 -21.34 -5.33
C VAL A 89 2.65 -20.52 -6.58
N ASN A 90 2.33 -21.03 -7.78
CA ASN A 90 2.47 -20.24 -9.01
C ASN A 90 1.54 -19.02 -9.03
N ASP A 91 0.29 -19.15 -8.58
CA ASP A 91 -0.65 -18.03 -8.49
C ASP A 91 -0.16 -16.96 -7.50
N GLU A 92 0.28 -17.39 -6.30
CA GLU A 92 0.87 -16.51 -5.27
C GLU A 92 2.14 -15.81 -5.78
N LEU A 93 3.02 -16.54 -6.48
CA LEU A 93 4.24 -15.98 -7.06
C LEU A 93 3.91 -14.93 -8.13
N ASN A 94 2.95 -15.20 -9.01
CA ASN A 94 2.51 -14.24 -10.03
C ASN A 94 1.97 -12.96 -9.39
N GLU A 95 1.09 -13.07 -8.40
CA GLU A 95 0.51 -11.90 -7.72
C GLU A 95 1.60 -11.07 -7.01
N LYS A 96 2.45 -11.72 -6.22
CA LYS A 96 3.55 -11.06 -5.51
C LYS A 96 4.57 -10.44 -6.45
N SER A 97 4.90 -11.13 -7.55
CA SER A 97 5.83 -10.62 -8.57
C SER A 97 5.28 -9.40 -9.28
N MET A 98 3.98 -9.39 -9.62
CA MET A 98 3.34 -8.23 -10.22
C MET A 98 3.31 -7.05 -9.25
N ARG A 99 3.00 -7.28 -7.96
CA ARG A 99 3.05 -6.24 -6.94
C ARG A 99 4.47 -5.70 -6.74
N TRP A 100 5.46 -6.57 -6.67
CA TRP A 100 6.87 -6.21 -6.54
C TRP A 100 7.34 -5.38 -7.73
N LEU A 101 6.96 -5.75 -8.96
CA LEU A 101 7.26 -4.99 -10.18
C LEU A 101 6.64 -3.59 -10.14
N ILE A 102 5.35 -3.49 -9.82
CA ILE A 102 4.66 -2.19 -9.68
C ILE A 102 5.36 -1.32 -8.64
N LEU A 103 5.75 -1.89 -7.50
CA LEU A 103 6.51 -1.16 -6.48
C LEU A 103 7.88 -0.75 -7.03
N SER A 104 8.60 -1.62 -7.74
CA SER A 104 9.92 -1.33 -8.31
C SER A 104 9.90 -0.12 -9.23
N GLU A 105 8.82 0.07 -9.99
CA GLU A 105 8.60 1.20 -10.91
C GLU A 105 8.31 2.53 -10.18
N ILE A 106 7.95 2.50 -8.90
CA ILE A 106 7.82 3.71 -8.09
C ILE A 106 9.23 4.25 -7.82
N GLU A 107 9.54 5.42 -8.41
CA GLU A 107 10.81 6.13 -8.26
C GLU A 107 11.23 6.26 -6.78
N GLU A 108 12.54 6.17 -6.52
CA GLU A 108 13.11 6.19 -5.18
C GLU A 108 13.28 7.60 -4.60
#